data_AF-A0A916W3X3-F1
#
_entry.id   AF-A0A916W3X3-F1
#
_cell.length_a   1.000
_cell.length_b   1.000
_cell.length_c   1.000
_cell.angle_alpha   90.00
_cell.angle_beta   90.00
_cell.angle_gamma   90.00
#
_symmetry.space_group_name_H-M   'P 1'
#
loop_
_entity.id
_entity.type
_entity.pdbx_description
1 polymer ?
#
loop_
_entity_poly.entity_id
_entity_poly.type
_entity_poly.pdbx_seq_one_letter_code
_entity_poly.pdbx_strand_id
1 'polypeptide(L)'
;MRFPKDWQEVLLRASSGEKHIADVRTEHGLVLEFQHSHIRPDERRAREAFYPNLAWIVDATRRKRDRPRFEEGRRSLRLTAWQGIYTTPFPDGCFAQDWLDSRAPVFFDFSGTEPSGPRAPADREVLWGLLPGRAAGNAVVIAMPRRQLVQAAHRRPQILASRRIVETIDALFRAQARLDARRVAVRSSWRFRGSGPRRRRARF
;
A
#
# COMPACT_ATOMS: atom_id res chain seq x y z
N MET A 1 -0.45 -16.94 11.56
CA MET A 1 0.68 -17.25 10.64
C MET A 1 1.66 -18.14 11.40
N ARG A 2 2.44 -19.01 10.73
CA ARG A 2 3.43 -19.87 11.40
C ARG A 2 4.79 -19.69 10.73
N PHE A 3 5.82 -19.45 11.53
CA PHE A 3 7.23 -19.31 11.11
C PHE A 3 8.10 -20.31 11.89
N PRO A 4 9.32 -20.61 11.42
CA PRO A 4 10.29 -21.42 12.19
C PRO A 4 10.61 -20.78 13.55
N LYS A 5 10.99 -21.58 14.55
CA LYS A 5 11.33 -21.07 15.89
C LYS A 5 12.57 -20.17 15.87
N ASP A 6 13.58 -20.55 15.09
CA ASP A 6 14.85 -19.81 15.01
C ASP A 6 14.70 -18.42 14.37
N TRP A 7 13.54 -18.14 13.77
CA TRP A 7 13.23 -16.84 13.19
C TRP A 7 12.47 -15.95 14.17
N GLN A 8 11.93 -16.49 15.27
CA GLN A 8 11.04 -15.76 16.16
C GLN A 8 11.80 -15.08 17.31
N GLU A 9 11.31 -13.90 17.72
CA GLU A 9 11.80 -13.15 18.89
C GLU A 9 13.32 -12.91 18.89
N VAL A 10 13.86 -12.52 17.74
CA VAL A 10 15.30 -12.36 17.56
C VAL A 10 15.75 -11.01 18.13
N LEU A 11 16.57 -11.07 19.19
CA LEU A 11 17.18 -9.88 19.80
C LEU A 11 18.24 -9.27 18.88
N LEU A 12 18.10 -7.98 18.60
CA LEU A 12 19.02 -7.17 17.84
C LEU A 12 19.48 -5.97 18.66
N ARG A 13 20.78 -5.67 18.55
CA ARG A 13 21.39 -4.49 19.17
C ARG A 13 21.71 -3.47 18.10
N ALA A 14 21.23 -2.25 18.30
CA ALA A 14 21.66 -1.11 17.53
C ALA A 14 23.10 -0.74 17.84
N SER A 15 23.75 -0.10 16.88
CA SER A 15 25.07 0.51 17.07
C SER A 15 25.06 1.60 18.15
N SER A 16 23.90 2.17 18.47
CA SER A 16 23.65 3.08 19.60
C SER A 16 23.56 2.39 20.97
N GLY A 17 23.56 1.04 21.01
CA GLY A 17 23.36 0.25 22.23
C GLY A 17 21.90 -0.06 22.56
N GLU A 18 20.94 0.50 21.80
CA GLU A 18 19.51 0.20 21.93
C GLU A 18 19.21 -1.26 21.56
N LYS A 19 18.31 -1.91 22.29
CA LYS A 19 17.91 -3.31 22.04
C LYS A 19 16.50 -3.34 21.45
N HIS A 20 16.35 -3.95 20.28
CA HIS A 20 15.05 -4.26 19.70
C HIS A 20 14.91 -5.78 19.55
N ILE A 21 13.72 -6.31 19.82
CA ILE A 21 13.39 -7.71 19.57
C ILE A 21 12.46 -7.71 18.37
N ALA A 22 12.89 -8.35 17.27
CA ALA A 22 12.04 -8.55 16.11
C ALA A 22 11.16 -9.77 16.31
N ASP A 23 9.86 -9.66 16.04
CA ASP A 23 8.94 -10.80 16.18
C ASP A 23 9.32 -11.93 15.23
N VAL A 24 9.64 -11.61 13.97
CA VAL A 24 10.20 -12.55 13.00
C VAL A 24 11.34 -11.91 12.22
N ARG A 25 12.48 -12.60 12.13
CA ARG A 25 13.58 -12.27 11.23
C ARG A 25 13.94 -13.47 10.38
N THR A 26 13.87 -13.32 9.07
CA THR A 26 14.23 -14.40 8.13
C THR A 26 15.73 -14.41 7.86
N GLU A 27 16.24 -15.53 7.34
CA GLU A 27 17.65 -15.69 6.94
C GLU A 27 18.10 -14.68 5.88
N HIS A 28 17.16 -14.15 5.09
CA HIS A 28 17.42 -13.14 4.07
C HIS A 28 17.40 -11.70 4.61
N GLY A 29 17.30 -11.53 5.94
CA GLY A 29 17.29 -10.22 6.59
C GLY A 29 15.98 -9.45 6.49
N LEU A 30 14.88 -10.10 6.09
CA LEU A 30 13.53 -9.54 6.21
C LEU A 30 13.10 -9.57 7.67
N VAL A 31 12.58 -8.46 8.16
CA VAL A 31 11.97 -8.34 9.49
C VAL A 31 10.46 -8.21 9.33
N LEU A 32 9.70 -9.00 10.06
CA LEU A 32 8.26 -8.84 10.24
C LEU A 32 7.98 -8.47 11.69
N GLU A 33 7.17 -7.44 11.87
CA GLU A 33 6.69 -6.98 13.17
C GLU A 33 5.17 -7.08 13.20
N PHE A 34 4.64 -7.73 14.24
CA PHE A 34 3.22 -7.95 14.46
C PHE A 34 2.69 -6.92 15.45
N GLN A 35 1.89 -5.98 14.96
CA GLN A 35 1.33 -4.93 15.80
C GLN A 35 -0.13 -5.20 16.13
N HIS A 36 -0.39 -5.63 17.37
CA HIS A 36 -1.73 -5.66 17.95
C HIS A 36 -2.02 -4.37 18.73
N SER A 37 -1.12 -3.95 19.62
CA SER A 37 -1.35 -2.84 20.56
C SER A 37 -1.19 -1.44 19.94
N HIS A 38 -1.40 -0.38 20.72
CA HIS A 38 -1.02 0.96 20.26
C HIS A 38 0.50 1.06 20.24
N ILE A 39 1.07 1.52 19.13
CA ILE A 39 2.48 1.89 18.99
C ILE A 39 2.55 3.39 18.85
N ARG A 40 3.45 4.03 19.59
CA ARG A 40 3.66 5.48 19.46
C ARG A 40 4.29 5.78 18.10
N PRO A 41 3.92 6.88 17.41
CA PRO A 41 4.51 7.21 16.12
C PRO A 41 6.05 7.30 16.14
N ASP A 42 6.65 7.79 17.22
CA ASP A 42 8.11 7.86 17.38
C ASP A 42 8.74 6.46 17.47
N GLU A 43 8.10 5.54 18.20
CA GLU A 43 8.55 4.16 18.31
C GLU A 43 8.47 3.43 16.97
N ARG A 44 7.36 3.61 16.23
CA ARG A 44 7.22 3.08 14.88
C ARG A 44 8.33 3.59 13.97
N ARG A 45 8.61 4.89 13.99
CA ARG A 45 9.68 5.51 13.18
C ARG A 45 11.07 5.02 13.59
N ALA A 46 11.33 4.84 14.88
CA ALA A 46 12.60 4.31 15.37
C ALA A 46 12.83 2.87 14.85
N ARG A 47 11.82 2.01 14.95
CA ARG A 47 11.88 0.64 14.40
C ARG A 47 12.04 0.62 12.88
N GLU A 48 11.32 1.48 12.15
CA GLU A 48 11.47 1.62 10.70
C GLU A 48 12.85 2.13 10.28
N ALA A 49 13.49 2.99 11.08
CA ALA A 49 14.85 3.45 10.83
C ALA A 49 15.89 2.37 11.18
N PHE A 50 15.62 1.57 12.20
CA PHE A 50 16.48 0.48 12.64
C PHE A 50 16.46 -0.72 11.68
N TYR A 51 15.28 -1.06 11.15
CA TYR A 51 15.07 -2.17 10.24
C TYR A 51 14.84 -1.69 8.80
N PRO A 52 15.88 -1.62 7.94
CA PRO A 52 15.73 -1.12 6.57
C PRO A 52 14.87 -2.05 5.68
N ASN A 53 14.67 -3.29 6.10
CA ASN A 53 13.89 -4.31 5.40
C ASN A 53 12.77 -4.85 6.29
N LEU A 54 11.89 -3.94 6.69
CA LEU A 54 10.77 -4.20 7.59
C LEU A 54 9.45 -4.31 6.82
N ALA A 55 8.56 -5.20 7.26
CA ALA A 55 7.15 -5.17 6.93
C ALA A 55 6.29 -5.30 8.20
N TRP A 56 5.26 -4.46 8.30
CA TRP A 56 4.32 -4.49 9.43
C TRP A 56 3.14 -5.40 9.13
N ILE A 57 2.77 -6.25 10.08
CA ILE A 57 1.50 -6.99 10.08
C ILE A 57 0.64 -6.42 11.21
N VAL A 58 -0.40 -5.65 10.86
CA VAL A 58 -1.24 -4.93 11.81
C VAL A 58 -2.54 -5.69 12.02
N ASP A 59 -2.87 -6.00 13.27
CA ASP A 59 -4.17 -6.55 13.61
C ASP A 59 -5.25 -5.44 13.51
N ALA A 60 -5.96 -5.42 12.40
CA ALA A 60 -7.03 -4.47 12.12
C ALA A 60 -8.37 -4.89 12.74
N THR A 61 -8.40 -5.95 13.57
CA THR A 61 -9.57 -6.34 14.35
C THR A 61 -9.65 -5.63 15.70
N ARG A 62 -8.53 -5.07 16.18
CA ARG A 62 -8.46 -4.41 17.50
C ARG A 62 -9.44 -3.25 17.66
N ARG A 63 -9.52 -2.34 16.69
CA ARG A 63 -10.42 -1.18 16.79
C ARG A 63 -11.74 -1.48 16.09
N LYS A 64 -12.85 -1.35 16.81
CA LYS A 64 -14.21 -1.59 16.28
C LYS A 64 -14.52 -0.81 14.98
N ARG A 65 -13.90 0.36 14.78
CA ARG A 65 -14.11 1.23 13.62
C ARG A 65 -13.24 0.87 12.41
N ASP A 66 -12.18 0.07 12.56
CA ASP A 66 -11.23 -0.16 11.48
C ASP A 66 -11.86 -0.97 10.33
N ARG A 67 -12.59 -2.05 10.66
CA ARG A 67 -13.30 -2.86 9.67
C ARG A 67 -14.38 -2.10 8.89
N PRO A 68 -15.38 -1.45 9.53
CA PRO A 68 -16.40 -0.73 8.77
C PRO A 68 -15.82 0.44 7.96
N ARG A 69 -14.79 1.13 8.48
CA ARG A 69 -14.06 2.14 7.70
C ARG A 69 -13.44 1.52 6.46
N PHE A 70 -12.72 0.41 6.60
CA PHE A 70 -12.09 -0.26 5.47
C PHE A 70 -13.13 -0.75 4.45
N GLU A 71 -14.24 -1.34 4.89
CA GLU A 71 -15.31 -1.82 4.01
C GLU A 71 -15.99 -0.71 3.22
N GLU A 72 -16.14 0.48 3.80
CA GLU A 72 -16.65 1.66 3.10
C GLU A 72 -15.58 2.21 2.14
N GLY A 73 -14.40 2.53 2.66
CA GLY A 73 -13.32 3.14 1.88
C GLY A 73 -12.84 2.28 0.71
N ARG A 74 -12.85 0.94 0.87
CA ARG A 74 -12.40 0.03 -0.19
C ARG A 74 -13.25 0.11 -1.46
N ARG A 75 -14.51 0.59 -1.36
CA ARG A 75 -15.39 0.81 -2.52
C ARG A 75 -14.86 1.88 -3.47
N SER A 76 -14.05 2.80 -2.97
CA SER A 76 -13.42 3.86 -3.77
C SER A 76 -12.03 3.50 -4.29
N LEU A 77 -11.53 2.27 -4.02
CA LEU A 77 -10.27 1.82 -4.58
C LEU A 77 -10.36 1.71 -6.10
N ARG A 78 -9.41 2.32 -6.79
CA ARG A 78 -9.29 2.26 -8.24
C ARG A 78 -8.47 1.05 -8.64
N LEU A 79 -9.03 0.22 -9.52
CA LEU A 79 -8.33 -0.91 -10.11
C LEU A 79 -7.15 -0.43 -10.95
N THR A 80 -6.07 -1.20 -10.94
CA THR A 80 -4.97 -1.06 -11.91
C THR A 80 -5.02 -2.21 -12.92
N ALA A 81 -4.15 -2.17 -13.93
CA ALA A 81 -3.99 -3.27 -14.88
C ALA A 81 -3.45 -4.56 -14.23
N TRP A 82 -2.89 -4.48 -13.02
CA TRP A 82 -2.34 -5.62 -12.30
C TRP A 82 -3.32 -6.11 -11.24
N GLN A 83 -3.64 -7.40 -11.31
CA GLN A 83 -4.52 -8.06 -10.36
C GLN A 83 -4.00 -7.90 -8.93
N GLY A 84 -4.89 -7.55 -8.01
CA GLY A 84 -4.57 -7.35 -6.61
C GLY A 84 -3.84 -6.04 -6.30
N ILE A 85 -3.60 -5.16 -7.27
CA ILE A 85 -3.03 -3.82 -7.05
C ILE A 85 -4.09 -2.75 -7.33
N TYR A 86 -4.25 -1.85 -6.37
CA TYR A 86 -5.24 -0.79 -6.35
C TYR A 86 -4.57 0.54 -6.01
N THR A 87 -5.28 1.64 -6.29
CA THR A 87 -4.85 2.98 -5.90
C THR A 87 -5.98 3.78 -5.29
N THR A 88 -5.65 4.72 -4.40
CA THR A 88 -6.63 5.68 -3.85
C THR A 88 -5.95 7.00 -3.49
N PRO A 89 -6.58 8.15 -3.75
CA PRO A 89 -6.12 9.43 -3.23
C PRO A 89 -6.46 9.62 -1.74
N PHE A 90 -7.35 8.79 -1.17
CA PHE A 90 -7.88 8.93 0.20
C PHE A 90 -7.62 7.66 1.03
N PRO A 91 -6.35 7.36 1.39
CA PRO A 91 -6.03 6.14 2.13
C PRO A 91 -6.53 6.16 3.59
N ASP A 92 -6.75 7.34 4.16
CA ASP A 92 -7.38 7.57 5.48
C ASP A 92 -8.84 7.10 5.53
N GLY A 93 -9.53 7.10 4.38
CA GLY A 93 -10.84 6.48 4.24
C GLY A 93 -10.82 4.96 4.39
N CYS A 94 -9.65 4.31 4.27
CA CYS A 94 -9.50 2.86 4.39
C CYS A 94 -8.77 2.45 5.68
N PHE A 95 -7.66 3.11 5.99
CA PHE A 95 -6.68 2.65 6.96
C PHE A 95 -6.51 3.62 8.13
N ALA A 96 -5.99 3.12 9.24
CA ALA A 96 -5.78 3.93 10.44
C ALA A 96 -4.68 4.96 10.22
N GLN A 97 -4.93 6.19 10.69
CA GLN A 97 -4.07 7.35 10.44
C GLN A 97 -2.61 7.13 10.87
N ASP A 98 -2.41 6.37 11.95
CA ASP A 98 -1.10 6.05 12.54
C ASP A 98 -0.12 5.34 11.58
N TRP A 99 -0.64 4.79 10.48
CA TRP A 99 0.10 3.99 9.51
C TRP A 99 0.24 4.64 8.12
N LEU A 100 -0.44 5.75 7.87
CA LEU A 100 -0.54 6.33 6.51
C LEU A 100 0.78 6.93 6.00
N ASP A 101 1.68 7.24 6.92
CA ASP A 101 3.02 7.80 6.72
C ASP A 101 4.14 6.76 6.98
N SER A 102 3.79 5.47 7.12
CA SER A 102 4.80 4.42 7.30
C SER A 102 5.75 4.34 6.11
N ARG A 103 7.05 4.20 6.41
CA ARG A 103 8.12 4.02 5.41
C ARG A 103 8.33 2.56 5.03
N ALA A 104 7.69 1.64 5.77
CA ALA A 104 7.63 0.23 5.49
C ALA A 104 6.26 -0.15 4.90
N PRO A 105 6.16 -1.25 4.12
CA PRO A 105 4.85 -1.80 3.76
C PRO A 105 4.08 -2.25 5.02
N VAL A 106 2.80 -1.89 5.08
CA VAL A 106 1.91 -2.20 6.21
C VAL A 106 0.77 -3.07 5.73
N PHE A 107 0.69 -4.30 6.23
CA PHE A 107 -0.36 -5.27 5.91
C PHE A 107 -1.39 -5.31 7.03
N PHE A 108 -2.62 -4.88 6.73
CA PHE A 108 -3.74 -4.90 7.66
C PHE A 108 -4.46 -6.25 7.59
N ASP A 109 -4.53 -6.89 8.74
CA ASP A 109 -5.23 -8.16 8.93
C ASP A 109 -6.60 -7.92 9.57
N PHE A 110 -7.66 -7.98 8.77
CA PHE A 110 -9.03 -7.84 9.24
C PHE A 110 -9.65 -9.15 9.73
N SER A 111 -8.90 -10.25 9.76
CA SER A 111 -9.44 -11.57 10.13
C SER A 111 -8.90 -12.07 11.46
N GLY A 112 -7.92 -11.38 12.06
CA GLY A 112 -7.40 -11.68 13.40
C GLY A 112 -6.82 -13.10 13.50
N THR A 113 -6.87 -13.69 14.69
CA THR A 113 -6.36 -15.05 14.94
C THR A 113 -7.35 -16.17 14.63
N GLU A 114 -8.55 -15.84 14.14
CA GLU A 114 -9.58 -16.83 13.84
C GLU A 114 -9.05 -17.88 12.83
N PRO A 115 -9.24 -19.18 13.09
CA PRO A 115 -8.79 -20.23 12.19
C PRO A 115 -9.38 -20.05 10.79
N SER A 116 -8.53 -20.05 9.78
CA SER A 116 -8.93 -20.24 8.39
C SER A 116 -9.37 -21.71 8.22
N GLY A 117 -10.67 -21.96 8.16
CA GLY A 117 -11.25 -23.27 7.84
C GLY A 117 -11.85 -23.30 6.43
N PRO A 118 -12.22 -24.48 5.90
CA PRO A 118 -12.77 -24.64 4.53
C PRO A 118 -14.10 -23.91 4.29
N ARG A 119 -14.72 -23.36 5.34
CA ARG A 119 -15.93 -22.52 5.29
C ARG A 119 -15.67 -21.03 5.55
N ALA A 120 -14.44 -20.62 5.81
CA ALA A 120 -14.11 -19.21 5.97
C ALA A 120 -14.33 -18.50 4.62
N PRO A 121 -15.05 -17.37 4.57
CA PRO A 121 -15.21 -16.64 3.33
C PRO A 121 -13.83 -16.20 2.80
N ALA A 122 -13.66 -16.22 1.47
CA ALA A 122 -12.36 -16.07 0.80
C ALA A 122 -11.67 -14.72 1.11
N ASP A 123 -12.43 -13.73 1.58
CA ASP A 123 -11.94 -12.44 2.06
C ASP A 123 -11.19 -12.54 3.40
N ARG A 124 -11.41 -13.60 4.19
CA ARG A 124 -10.75 -13.78 5.48
C ARG A 124 -9.28 -14.13 5.37
N GLU A 125 -8.82 -14.59 4.22
CA GLU A 125 -7.41 -14.92 4.00
C GLU A 125 -6.61 -13.77 3.39
N VAL A 126 -7.20 -12.62 3.13
CA VAL A 126 -6.53 -11.51 2.46
C VAL A 126 -6.05 -10.48 3.46
N LEU A 127 -4.77 -10.14 3.35
CA LEU A 127 -4.17 -8.97 3.96
C LEU A 127 -4.24 -7.80 2.96
N TRP A 128 -4.58 -6.63 3.47
CA TRP A 128 -4.57 -5.40 2.68
C TRP A 128 -3.30 -4.62 2.99
N GLY A 129 -2.38 -4.58 2.03
CA GLY A 129 -1.09 -3.90 2.14
C GLY A 129 -1.17 -2.45 1.67
N LEU A 130 -0.78 -1.49 2.51
CA LEU A 130 -0.47 -0.12 2.11
C LEU A 130 1.02 -0.03 1.85
N LEU A 131 1.40 0.33 0.62
CA LEU A 131 2.81 0.51 0.26
C LEU A 131 3.32 1.90 0.65
N PRO A 132 4.60 2.02 1.06
CA PRO A 132 5.19 3.31 1.39
C PRO A 132 5.29 4.21 0.15
N GLY A 133 5.01 5.50 0.35
CA GLY A 133 5.05 6.51 -0.69
C GLY A 133 3.71 6.73 -1.41
N ARG A 134 3.77 7.45 -2.54
CA ARG A 134 2.62 7.84 -3.35
C ARG A 134 2.99 7.80 -4.84
N ALA A 135 2.06 7.37 -5.67
CA ALA A 135 2.14 7.41 -7.13
C ALA A 135 1.23 8.51 -7.67
N ALA A 136 1.82 9.60 -8.19
CA ALA A 136 1.12 10.81 -8.60
C ALA A 136 0.03 11.25 -7.61
N GLY A 137 0.39 11.30 -6.31
CA GLY A 137 -0.52 11.68 -5.22
C GLY A 137 -1.42 10.57 -4.68
N ASN A 138 -1.45 9.39 -5.31
CA ASN A 138 -2.28 8.26 -4.88
C ASN A 138 -1.48 7.29 -4.01
N ALA A 139 -2.09 6.78 -2.94
CA ALA A 139 -1.60 5.60 -2.24
C ALA A 139 -1.73 4.36 -3.12
N VAL A 140 -0.80 3.42 -2.96
CA VAL A 140 -0.84 2.11 -3.62
C VAL A 140 -1.21 1.06 -2.58
N VAL A 141 -2.26 0.30 -2.89
CA VAL A 141 -2.85 -0.71 -2.01
C VAL A 141 -2.78 -2.07 -2.69
N ILE A 142 -2.43 -3.10 -1.94
CA ILE A 142 -2.32 -4.47 -2.44
C ILE A 142 -3.22 -5.41 -1.66
N ALA A 143 -3.99 -6.24 -2.35
CA ALA A 143 -4.66 -7.39 -1.77
C ALA A 143 -3.74 -8.61 -1.88
N MET A 144 -3.30 -9.16 -0.75
CA MET A 144 -2.37 -10.29 -0.70
C MET A 144 -2.91 -11.41 0.21
N PRO A 145 -3.11 -12.64 -0.29
CA PRO A 145 -3.40 -13.78 0.57
C PRO A 145 -2.32 -13.99 1.65
N ARG A 146 -2.70 -14.29 2.89
CA ARG A 146 -1.81 -14.60 4.01
C ARG A 146 -0.77 -15.65 3.64
N ARG A 147 -1.18 -16.70 2.90
CA ARG A 147 -0.28 -17.76 2.40
C ARG A 147 0.82 -17.21 1.49
N GLN A 148 0.50 -16.22 0.65
CA GLN A 148 1.46 -15.61 -0.25
C GLN A 148 2.47 -14.76 0.52
N LEU A 149 2.03 -14.05 1.56
CA LEU A 149 2.94 -13.31 2.44
C LEU A 149 3.94 -14.26 3.12
N VAL A 150 3.45 -15.35 3.72
CA VAL A 150 4.30 -16.35 4.37
C VAL A 150 5.28 -16.98 3.36
N GLN A 151 4.80 -17.39 2.19
CA GLN A 151 5.66 -17.92 1.12
C GLN A 151 6.71 -16.90 0.66
N ALA A 152 6.37 -15.62 0.57
CA ALA A 152 7.32 -14.58 0.22
C ALA A 152 8.38 -14.41 1.30
N ALA A 153 7.99 -14.38 2.58
CA ALA A 153 8.92 -14.31 3.71
C ALA A 153 9.94 -15.47 3.71
N HIS A 154 9.49 -16.67 3.32
CA HIS A 154 10.36 -17.85 3.25
C HIS A 154 11.33 -17.89 2.07
N ARG A 155 11.00 -17.22 0.96
CA ARG A 155 11.69 -17.44 -0.33
C ARG A 155 12.41 -16.20 -0.85
N ARG A 156 12.17 -15.04 -0.25
CA ARG A 156 12.55 -13.76 -0.81
C ARG A 156 13.12 -12.86 0.27
N PRO A 157 14.06 -11.97 -0.08
CA PRO A 157 14.54 -10.95 0.84
C PRO A 157 13.47 -9.92 1.18
N GLN A 158 12.40 -9.77 0.39
CA GLN A 158 11.32 -8.81 0.66
C GLN A 158 9.97 -9.46 0.36
N ILE A 159 8.92 -9.08 1.10
CA ILE A 159 7.54 -9.52 0.79
C ILE A 159 7.14 -9.06 -0.62
N LEU A 160 7.44 -7.80 -0.93
CA LEU A 160 7.19 -7.15 -2.21
C LEU A 160 8.28 -6.11 -2.48
N ALA A 161 8.60 -5.87 -3.76
CA ALA A 161 9.44 -4.76 -4.18
C ALA A 161 8.65 -3.44 -4.15
N SER A 162 8.23 -2.99 -2.97
CA SER A 162 7.27 -1.90 -2.77
C SER A 162 7.63 -0.63 -3.55
N ARG A 163 8.89 -0.21 -3.47
CA ARG A 163 9.41 0.97 -4.18
C ARG A 163 9.20 0.85 -5.69
N ARG A 164 9.60 -0.28 -6.27
CA ARG A 164 9.49 -0.53 -7.72
C ARG A 164 8.03 -0.57 -8.17
N ILE A 165 7.13 -1.13 -7.36
CA ILE A 165 5.70 -1.13 -7.66
C ILE A 165 5.18 0.32 -7.70
N VAL A 166 5.43 1.11 -6.66
CA VAL A 166 4.97 2.51 -6.57
C VAL A 166 5.54 3.35 -7.71
N GLU A 167 6.83 3.23 -8.02
CA GLU A 167 7.49 3.92 -9.14
C GLU A 167 6.88 3.53 -10.49
N THR A 168 6.52 2.26 -10.68
CA THR A 168 5.88 1.79 -11.91
C THR A 168 4.49 2.39 -12.08
N ILE A 169 3.68 2.40 -11.01
CA ILE A 169 2.35 3.03 -11.03
C ILE A 169 2.48 4.55 -11.28
N ASP A 170 3.44 5.21 -10.65
CA ASP A 170 3.69 6.64 -10.81
C ASP A 170 4.04 6.98 -12.26
N ALA A 171 4.96 6.21 -12.86
CA ALA A 171 5.34 6.39 -14.26
C ALA A 171 4.14 6.22 -15.21
N LEU A 172 3.27 5.23 -14.97
CA LEU A 172 2.06 5.05 -15.76
C LEU A 172 1.08 6.22 -15.62
N PHE A 173 0.82 6.69 -14.40
CA PHE A 173 -0.09 7.81 -14.18
C PHE A 173 0.42 9.10 -14.83
N ARG A 174 1.73 9.35 -14.75
CA ARG A 174 2.35 10.48 -15.44
C ARG A 174 2.28 10.36 -16.96
N ALA A 175 2.48 9.16 -17.50
CA ALA A 175 2.35 8.91 -18.94
C ALA A 175 0.91 9.15 -19.41
N GLN A 176 -0.08 8.62 -18.68
CA GLN A 176 -1.49 8.82 -18.98
C GLN A 176 -1.89 10.31 -18.94
N ALA A 177 -1.49 11.03 -17.89
CA ALA A 177 -1.76 12.46 -17.76
C ALA A 177 -1.15 13.29 -18.92
N ARG A 178 0.06 12.94 -19.38
CA ARG A 178 0.68 13.58 -20.54
C ARG A 178 -0.11 13.33 -21.83
N LEU A 179 -0.60 12.11 -22.04
CA LEU A 179 -1.42 11.76 -23.21
C LEU A 179 -2.76 12.51 -23.19
N ASP A 180 -3.41 12.58 -22.03
CA ASP A 180 -4.69 13.29 -21.90
C ASP A 180 -4.52 14.80 -22.09
N ALA A 181 -3.46 15.40 -21.53
CA ALA A 181 -3.13 16.80 -21.77
C ALA A 181 -2.90 17.09 -23.27
N ARG A 182 -2.16 16.21 -23.97
CA ARG A 182 -1.97 16.33 -25.43
C ARG A 182 -3.30 16.23 -26.19
N ARG A 183 -4.17 15.29 -25.82
CA ARG A 183 -5.50 15.14 -26.46
C ARG A 183 -6.38 16.39 -26.26
N VAL A 184 -6.38 16.96 -25.05
CA VAL A 184 -7.10 18.20 -24.75
C VAL A 184 -6.54 19.38 -25.56
N ALA A 185 -5.21 19.53 -25.63
CA ALA A 185 -4.56 20.57 -26.41
C ALA A 185 -4.85 20.45 -27.93
N VAL A 186 -4.86 19.23 -28.46
CA VAL A 186 -5.27 19.01 -29.86
C VAL A 186 -6.74 19.44 -30.02
N ARG A 187 -7.68 18.94 -29.20
CA ARG A 187 -9.11 19.31 -29.31
C ARG A 187 -9.35 20.81 -29.19
N SER A 188 -8.64 21.53 -28.32
CA SER A 188 -8.78 22.98 -28.21
C SER A 188 -8.27 23.68 -29.47
N SER A 189 -7.14 23.26 -30.02
CA SER A 189 -6.59 23.84 -31.26
C SER A 189 -7.55 23.72 -32.46
N TRP A 190 -8.25 22.59 -32.60
CA TRP A 190 -9.30 22.41 -33.61
C TRP A 190 -10.51 23.34 -33.39
N ARG A 191 -10.94 23.53 -32.14
CA ARG A 191 -12.04 24.47 -31.82
C ARG A 191 -11.69 25.91 -32.18
N PHE A 192 -10.45 26.33 -31.96
CA PHE A 192 -9.99 27.68 -32.32
C PHE A 192 -9.80 27.89 -33.84
N ARG A 193 -9.46 26.84 -34.61
CA ARG A 193 -9.38 26.93 -36.09
C ARG A 193 -10.74 26.95 -36.78
N GLY A 194 -11.81 26.44 -36.14
CA GLY A 194 -13.17 26.43 -36.69
C GLY A 194 -13.94 27.75 -36.58
N SER A 195 -13.47 28.70 -35.78
CA SER A 195 -14.07 30.03 -35.61
C SER A 195 -13.31 31.10 -36.40
N GLY A 196 -13.32 31.00 -37.73
CA GLY A 196 -12.90 32.08 -38.62
C GLY A 196 -13.92 33.23 -38.67
N PRO A 197 -13.51 34.50 -38.90
CA PRO A 197 -14.44 35.62 -38.88
C PRO A 197 -15.48 35.50 -40.01
N ARG A 198 -16.77 35.54 -39.66
CA ARG A 198 -17.86 35.71 -40.65
C ARG A 198 -17.66 37.03 -41.38
N ARG A 199 -17.15 36.98 -42.63
CA ARG A 199 -17.14 38.13 -43.54
C ARG A 199 -18.59 38.61 -43.75
N ARG A 200 -18.96 39.73 -43.12
CA ARG A 200 -20.17 40.47 -43.47
C ARG A 200 -20.00 40.98 -44.91
N ARG A 201 -20.75 40.42 -45.86
CA ARG A 201 -20.93 41.03 -47.18
C ARG A 201 -21.82 42.24 -47.01
N ALA A 202 -21.28 43.44 -47.27
CA ALA A 202 -22.08 44.63 -47.52
C ALA A 202 -22.91 44.40 -48.78
N ARG A 203 -24.23 44.62 -48.70
CA ARG A 203 -25.11 44.70 -49.87
C ARG A 203 -25.13 46.17 -50.29
N PHE A 204 -24.81 46.40 -51.56
CA PHE A 204 -25.08 47.66 -52.27
C PHE A 204 -26.57 47.74 -52.60
#